data_AF-B5WYA7-F1
#
_entry.id   AF-B5WYA7-F1
#
_cell.length_a   1.000
_cell.length_b   1.000
_cell.length_c   1.000
_cell.angle_alpha   90.00
_cell.angle_beta   90.00
_cell.angle_gamma   90.00
#
_symmetry.space_group_name_H-M   'P 1'
#
loop_
_entity.id
_entity.type
_entity.pdbx_description
1 polymer ?
#
loop_
_entity_poly.entity_id
_entity_poly.type
_entity_poly.pdbx_seq_one_letter_code
_entity_poly.pdbx_strand_id
1 'polypeptide(L)'
;GRIAVNVGLLMVMFFMACFMGPLLSMCCKKFGSVLAAIAHGVAVIMLLVFFEVMFLLESFEFARTLLGMIAVVAIQRFVFKLIISLTLTREIKTDAANIAFWTGKWYSMGWHSISQPAREFLCKITELSMFAADFILGHFLLFIMLPVILIPKIDMLHSMMLFWLRPGRQIRPPIYSMKQSKLRRKRVFRYAILYFLMFILFMALMIGPAVVGGMIPMDTFKMLNTADLALIQPTIYNNDNTHESSATGTGRPDY
;
A
#
# COMPACT_ATOMS: atom_id res chain seq x y z
N GLY A 1 -7.86 -12.25 -1.54
CA GLY A 1 -6.67 -11.95 -2.36
C GLY A 1 -5.52 -11.38 -1.53
N ARG A 2 -5.47 -10.06 -1.34
CA ARG A 2 -4.33 -9.33 -0.76
C ARG A 2 -3.82 -9.83 0.60
N ILE A 3 -4.73 -10.15 1.53
CA ILE A 3 -4.35 -10.68 2.86
C ILE A 3 -3.58 -12.00 2.72
N ALA A 4 -4.03 -12.90 1.84
CA ALA A 4 -3.37 -14.18 1.62
C ALA A 4 -1.96 -14.03 1.06
N VAL A 5 -1.74 -13.06 0.17
CA VAL A 5 -0.40 -12.76 -0.35
C VAL A 5 0.51 -12.25 0.76
N ASN A 6 0.02 -11.33 1.61
CA ASN A 6 0.79 -10.84 2.75
C ASN A 6 1.11 -11.96 3.76
N VAL A 7 0.16 -12.86 4.02
CA VAL A 7 0.38 -14.07 4.85
C VAL A 7 1.49 -14.93 4.26
N GLY A 8 1.40 -15.29 2.98
CA GLY A 8 2.39 -16.13 2.31
C GLY A 8 3.79 -15.50 2.30
N LEU A 9 3.86 -14.21 1.95
CA LEU A 9 5.10 -13.44 1.96
C LEU A 9 5.72 -13.41 3.36
N LEU A 10 4.93 -13.09 4.38
CA LEU A 10 5.42 -13.04 5.76
C LEU A 10 5.87 -14.41 6.26
N MET A 11 5.22 -15.51 5.86
CA MET A 11 5.68 -16.85 6.23
C MET A 11 7.06 -17.12 5.66
N VAL A 12 7.27 -16.83 4.37
CA VAL A 12 8.58 -16.99 3.73
C VAL A 12 9.64 -16.15 4.43
N MET A 13 9.35 -14.86 4.68
CA MET A 13 10.28 -13.96 5.36
C MET A 13 10.55 -14.41 6.81
N PHE A 14 9.55 -14.90 7.53
CA PHE A 14 9.68 -15.40 8.89
C PHE A 14 10.60 -16.63 8.95
N PHE A 15 10.41 -17.61 8.07
CA PHE A 15 11.31 -18.77 8.00
C PHE A 15 12.72 -18.35 7.60
N MET A 16 12.86 -17.44 6.63
CA MET A 16 14.15 -16.88 6.25
C MET A 16 14.84 -16.23 7.46
N ALA A 17 14.12 -15.47 8.27
CA ALA A 17 14.65 -14.86 9.48
C ALA A 17 15.09 -15.91 10.51
N CYS A 18 14.28 -16.94 10.77
CA CYS A 18 14.58 -17.99 11.75
C CYS A 18 15.82 -18.82 11.37
N PHE A 19 15.96 -19.21 10.09
CA PHE A 19 17.06 -20.08 9.65
C PHE A 19 18.32 -19.31 9.26
N MET A 20 18.20 -18.15 8.61
CA MET A 20 19.33 -17.39 8.11
C MET A 20 19.76 -16.25 9.04
N GLY A 21 18.93 -15.88 10.02
CA GLY A 21 19.22 -14.84 11.00
C GLY A 21 20.50 -15.08 11.80
N PRO A 22 20.75 -16.27 12.38
CA PRO A 22 21.99 -16.57 13.10
C PRO A 22 23.23 -16.49 12.20
N LEU A 23 23.12 -16.94 10.95
CA LEU A 23 24.23 -16.98 9.98
C LEU A 23 24.57 -15.58 9.45
N LEU A 24 23.56 -14.81 9.05
CA LEU A 24 23.74 -13.51 8.41
C LEU A 24 23.84 -12.34 9.41
N SER A 25 23.41 -12.51 10.66
CA SER A 25 23.59 -11.46 11.68
C SER A 25 25.06 -11.20 12.03
N MET A 26 25.99 -12.09 11.64
CA MET A 26 27.42 -11.91 11.84
C MET A 26 28.06 -11.00 10.78
N CYS A 27 27.59 -11.05 9.53
CA CYS A 27 28.14 -10.26 8.42
C CYS A 27 27.27 -9.06 8.03
N CYS A 28 25.95 -9.15 8.20
CA CYS A 28 24.97 -8.17 7.72
C CYS A 28 24.19 -7.55 8.88
N LYS A 29 24.73 -6.48 9.47
CA LYS A 29 24.10 -5.74 10.59
C LYS A 29 22.70 -5.17 10.28
N LYS A 30 22.31 -5.12 9.00
CA LYS A 30 21.02 -4.59 8.52
C LYS A 30 20.09 -5.66 7.95
N PHE A 31 20.38 -6.95 8.17
CA PHE A 31 19.59 -8.06 7.64
C PHE A 31 18.09 -7.90 7.90
N GLY A 32 17.67 -7.74 9.16
CA GLY A 32 16.25 -7.60 9.49
C GLY A 32 15.59 -6.36 8.88
N SER A 33 16.30 -5.23 8.81
CA SER A 33 15.79 -4.02 8.17
C SER A 33 15.59 -4.18 6.66
N VAL A 34 16.48 -4.92 5.99
CA VAL A 34 16.35 -5.24 4.56
C VAL A 34 15.17 -6.18 4.33
N LEU A 35 15.03 -7.20 5.17
CA LEU A 35 13.92 -8.15 5.08
C LEU A 35 12.56 -7.45 5.25
N ALA A 36 12.46 -6.55 6.23
CA ALA A 36 11.29 -5.70 6.42
C ALA A 36 11.03 -4.83 5.18
N ALA A 37 12.05 -4.13 4.67
CA ALA A 37 11.91 -3.25 3.51
C ALA A 37 11.41 -4.01 2.26
N ILE A 38 11.88 -5.23 2.02
CA ILE A 38 11.40 -6.09 0.93
C ILE A 38 9.93 -6.44 1.16
N ALA A 39 9.56 -6.89 2.37
CA ALA A 39 8.19 -7.26 2.67
C ALA A 39 7.21 -6.10 2.47
N HIS A 40 7.55 -4.91 2.96
CA HIS A 40 6.78 -3.69 2.78
C HIS A 40 6.72 -3.26 1.30
N GLY A 41 7.83 -3.34 0.57
CA GLY A 41 7.86 -3.01 -0.86
C GLY A 41 6.97 -3.92 -1.70
N VAL A 42 7.02 -5.24 -1.46
CA VAL A 42 6.14 -6.20 -2.14
C VAL A 42 4.68 -5.95 -1.77
N ALA A 43 4.35 -5.62 -0.52
CA ALA A 43 2.98 -5.31 -0.12
C ALA A 43 2.41 -4.09 -0.88
N VAL A 44 3.22 -3.05 -1.13
CA VAL A 44 2.84 -1.89 -1.97
C VAL A 44 2.63 -2.31 -3.42
N ILE A 45 3.56 -3.06 -4.00
CA ILE A 45 3.44 -3.53 -5.40
C ILE A 45 2.18 -4.39 -5.57
N MET A 46 1.93 -5.31 -4.65
CA MET A 46 0.74 -6.17 -4.72
C MET A 46 -0.55 -5.36 -4.58
N LEU A 47 -0.58 -4.29 -3.77
CA LEU A 47 -1.74 -3.38 -3.74
C LEU A 47 -2.01 -2.78 -5.13
N LEU A 48 -0.98 -2.31 -5.83
CA LEU A 48 -1.12 -1.78 -7.19
C LEU A 48 -1.57 -2.88 -8.17
N VAL A 49 -0.97 -4.07 -8.12
CA VAL A 49 -1.39 -5.20 -8.98
C VAL A 49 -2.85 -5.58 -8.77
N PHE A 50 -3.33 -5.63 -7.52
CA PHE A 50 -4.74 -5.94 -7.26
C PHE A 50 -5.68 -4.83 -7.74
N PHE A 51 -5.23 -3.56 -7.71
CA PHE A 51 -5.97 -2.46 -8.34
C PHE A 51 -6.06 -2.65 -9.86
N GLU A 52 -4.95 -2.92 -10.54
CA GLU A 52 -4.92 -3.16 -11.99
C GLU A 52 -5.77 -4.37 -12.40
N VAL A 53 -5.74 -5.45 -11.62
CA VAL A 53 -6.59 -6.62 -11.86
C VAL A 53 -8.06 -6.24 -11.69
N MET A 54 -8.43 -5.49 -10.64
CA MET A 54 -9.80 -4.99 -10.50
C MET A 54 -10.18 -4.10 -11.69
N PHE A 55 -9.26 -3.25 -12.14
CA PHE A 55 -9.48 -2.35 -13.25
C PHE A 55 -9.75 -3.11 -14.56
N LEU A 56 -8.99 -4.18 -14.81
CA LEU A 56 -9.22 -5.09 -15.93
C LEU A 56 -10.56 -5.83 -15.82
N LEU A 57 -10.91 -6.35 -14.64
CA LEU A 57 -12.16 -7.09 -14.42
C LEU A 57 -13.40 -6.20 -14.60
N GLU A 58 -13.29 -4.92 -14.27
CA GLU A 58 -14.32 -3.91 -14.51
C GLU A 58 -14.19 -3.26 -15.91
N SER A 59 -13.50 -3.93 -16.84
CA SER A 59 -13.37 -3.52 -18.24
C SER A 59 -12.83 -2.10 -18.43
N PHE A 60 -11.84 -1.74 -17.62
CA PHE A 60 -11.17 -0.43 -17.60
C PHE A 60 -12.11 0.75 -17.31
N GLU A 61 -13.24 0.50 -16.65
CA GLU A 61 -14.13 1.55 -16.15
C GLU A 61 -13.74 1.95 -14.72
N PHE A 62 -13.36 3.23 -14.55
CA PHE A 62 -12.77 3.72 -13.31
C PHE A 62 -13.78 3.79 -12.15
N ALA A 63 -15.03 4.17 -12.40
CA ALA A 63 -16.03 4.33 -11.34
C ALA A 63 -16.40 2.99 -10.68
N ARG A 64 -16.64 1.95 -11.48
CA ARG A 64 -16.89 0.57 -11.05
C ARG A 64 -15.68 0.00 -10.34
N THR A 65 -14.48 0.21 -10.87
CA THR A 65 -13.23 -0.19 -10.22
C THR A 65 -13.09 0.43 -8.84
N LEU A 66 -13.38 1.74 -8.73
CA LEU A 66 -13.33 2.45 -7.46
C LEU A 66 -14.34 1.89 -6.45
N LEU A 67 -15.58 1.60 -6.89
CA LEU A 67 -16.60 0.96 -6.06
C LEU A 67 -16.15 -0.43 -5.57
N GLY A 68 -15.60 -1.25 -6.47
CA GLY A 68 -15.04 -2.56 -6.13
C GLY A 68 -13.90 -2.46 -5.11
N MET A 69 -13.01 -1.47 -5.27
CA MET A 69 -11.93 -1.22 -4.32
C MET A 69 -12.45 -0.76 -2.95
N ILE A 70 -13.48 0.08 -2.89
CA ILE A 70 -14.13 0.48 -1.63
C ILE A 70 -14.71 -0.74 -0.91
N ALA A 71 -15.40 -1.63 -1.65
CA ALA A 71 -15.97 -2.85 -1.10
C ALA A 71 -14.88 -3.79 -0.53
N VAL A 72 -13.81 -4.01 -1.29
CA VAL A 72 -12.65 -4.81 -0.84
C VAL A 72 -12.03 -4.20 0.41
N VAL A 73 -11.82 -2.88 0.45
CA VAL A 73 -11.26 -2.18 1.61
C VAL A 73 -12.17 -2.32 2.83
N ALA A 74 -13.49 -2.23 2.67
CA ALA A 74 -14.43 -2.42 3.77
C ALA A 74 -14.33 -3.81 4.40
N ILE A 75 -14.27 -4.86 3.56
CA ILE A 75 -14.07 -6.25 4.02
C ILE A 75 -12.72 -6.42 4.71
N GLN A 76 -11.64 -5.88 4.12
CA GLN A 76 -10.31 -5.94 4.73
C GLN A 76 -10.27 -5.25 6.09
N ARG A 77 -10.89 -4.07 6.22
CA ARG A 77 -10.99 -3.34 7.50
C ARG A 77 -11.74 -4.15 8.55
N PHE A 78 -12.81 -4.85 8.16
CA PHE A 78 -13.52 -5.74 9.08
C PHE A 78 -12.60 -6.85 9.60
N VAL A 79 -11.89 -7.55 8.71
CA VAL A 79 -10.95 -8.61 9.09
C VAL A 79 -9.82 -8.08 9.99
N PHE A 80 -9.24 -6.92 9.67
CA PHE A 80 -8.20 -6.33 10.51
C PHE A 80 -8.70 -5.91 11.88
N LYS A 81 -9.92 -5.36 11.97
CA LYS A 81 -10.54 -5.06 13.26
C LYS A 81 -10.73 -6.32 14.10
N LEU A 82 -11.13 -7.44 13.49
CA LEU A 82 -11.21 -8.74 14.18
C LEU A 82 -9.84 -9.22 14.68
N ILE A 83 -8.81 -9.17 13.84
CA ILE A 83 -7.45 -9.58 14.24
C ILE A 83 -6.96 -8.72 15.42
N ILE A 84 -7.09 -7.40 15.29
CA ILE A 84 -6.63 -6.44 16.31
C ILE A 84 -7.40 -6.63 17.62
N SER A 85 -8.73 -6.73 17.57
CA SER A 85 -9.55 -6.87 18.78
C SER A 85 -9.33 -8.20 19.51
N LEU A 86 -9.08 -9.28 18.77
CA LEU A 86 -8.92 -10.62 19.37
C LEU A 86 -7.48 -10.90 19.81
N THR A 87 -6.47 -10.33 19.14
CA THR A 87 -5.07 -10.77 19.32
C THR A 87 -4.08 -9.68 19.71
N LEU A 88 -4.44 -8.39 19.59
CA LEU A 88 -3.57 -7.25 19.91
C LEU A 88 -4.06 -6.42 21.11
N THR A 89 -4.71 -7.03 22.10
CA THR A 89 -5.31 -6.33 23.25
C THR A 89 -4.31 -5.77 24.27
N ARG A 90 -3.09 -6.33 24.33
CA ARG A 90 -2.03 -5.86 25.23
C ARG A 90 -0.73 -5.66 24.46
N GLU A 91 -0.26 -4.42 24.40
CA GLU A 91 1.03 -4.07 23.82
C GLU A 91 2.15 -4.39 24.81
N ILE A 92 3.19 -5.05 24.33
CA ILE A 92 4.39 -5.27 25.13
C ILE A 92 5.22 -4.01 24.97
N LYS A 93 5.60 -3.38 26.08
CA LYS A 93 6.33 -2.11 26.08
C LYS A 93 7.68 -2.14 25.36
N THR A 94 8.17 -3.32 25.00
CA THR A 94 9.44 -3.52 24.33
C THR A 94 9.23 -4.00 22.89
N ASP A 95 9.96 -3.39 21.96
CA ASP A 95 10.01 -3.74 20.53
C ASP A 95 10.68 -5.10 20.24
N ALA A 96 10.85 -5.94 21.27
CA ALA A 96 11.61 -7.19 21.19
C ALA A 96 10.96 -8.19 20.22
N ALA A 97 9.62 -8.29 20.21
CA ALA A 97 8.89 -9.19 19.31
C ALA A 97 9.06 -8.78 17.84
N ASN A 98 8.90 -7.49 17.54
CA ASN A 98 9.10 -6.91 16.21
C ASN A 98 10.53 -7.15 15.70
N ILE A 99 11.54 -6.87 16.53
CA ILE A 99 12.94 -7.12 16.16
C ILE A 99 13.18 -8.62 15.96
N ALA A 100 12.65 -9.48 16.84
CA ALA A 100 12.79 -10.92 16.74
C ALA A 100 12.14 -11.48 15.47
N PHE A 101 11.01 -10.93 15.03
CA PHE A 101 10.34 -11.33 13.79
C PHE A 101 11.24 -11.18 12.55
N TRP A 102 11.92 -10.05 12.42
CA TRP A 102 12.77 -9.79 11.26
C TRP A 102 14.18 -10.37 11.37
N THR A 103 14.63 -10.75 12.58
CA THR A 103 16.00 -11.24 12.82
C THR A 103 16.08 -12.71 13.20
N GLY A 104 14.95 -13.37 13.48
CA GLY A 104 14.87 -14.75 13.95
C GLY A 104 15.29 -14.97 15.40
N LYS A 105 15.63 -13.91 16.15
CA LYS A 105 16.19 -14.01 17.51
C LYS A 105 15.10 -14.16 18.59
N TRP A 106 14.26 -15.18 18.45
CA TRP A 106 13.19 -15.47 19.40
C TRP A 106 13.70 -15.97 20.75
N TYR A 107 14.86 -16.64 20.77
CA TYR A 107 15.44 -17.27 21.97
C TYR A 107 15.72 -16.30 23.14
N SER A 108 15.90 -15.01 22.88
CA SER A 108 16.13 -14.01 23.93
C SER A 108 14.85 -13.60 24.68
N MET A 109 13.69 -14.17 24.34
CA MET A 109 12.38 -13.80 24.91
C MET A 109 11.87 -14.78 25.99
N GLY A 110 12.63 -15.83 26.35
CA GLY A 110 12.24 -16.80 27.38
C GLY A 110 10.95 -17.55 27.04
N TRP A 111 10.03 -17.72 28.00
CA TRP A 111 8.74 -18.41 27.81
C TRP A 111 7.83 -17.75 26.75
N HIS A 112 8.06 -16.47 26.46
CA HIS A 112 7.32 -15.76 25.41
C HIS A 112 7.68 -16.22 23.99
N SER A 113 8.78 -16.96 23.81
CA SER A 113 9.20 -17.49 22.50
C SER A 113 8.18 -18.46 21.87
N ILE A 114 7.23 -18.99 22.65
CA ILE A 114 6.22 -19.95 22.18
C ILE A 114 5.00 -19.21 21.59
N SER A 115 4.46 -18.23 22.30
CA SER A 115 3.21 -17.56 21.89
C SER A 115 3.41 -16.26 21.11
N GLN A 116 4.54 -15.56 21.29
CA GLN A 116 4.79 -14.29 20.62
C GLN A 116 4.96 -14.39 19.11
N PRO A 117 5.60 -15.43 18.53
CA PRO A 117 5.74 -15.51 17.07
C PRO A 117 4.39 -15.46 16.36
N ALA A 118 3.38 -16.19 16.87
CA ALA A 118 2.05 -16.22 16.28
C ALA A 118 1.34 -14.86 16.39
N ARG A 119 1.40 -14.21 17.56
CA ARG A 119 0.83 -12.88 17.79
C ARG A 119 1.49 -11.82 16.90
N GLU A 120 2.82 -11.84 16.82
CA GLU A 120 3.59 -10.90 16.01
C GLU A 120 3.34 -11.12 14.52
N PHE A 121 3.21 -12.37 14.08
CA PHE A 121 2.83 -12.69 12.69
C PHE A 121 1.49 -12.06 12.30
N LEU A 122 0.47 -12.15 13.16
CA LEU A 122 -0.81 -11.49 12.97
C LEU A 122 -0.69 -9.96 12.94
N CYS A 123 0.14 -9.40 13.82
CA CYS A 123 0.48 -7.97 13.81
C CYS A 123 1.12 -7.56 12.47
N LYS A 124 2.07 -8.34 11.94
CA LYS A 124 2.74 -8.03 10.67
C LYS A 124 1.83 -8.10 9.45
N ILE A 125 0.82 -8.98 9.46
CA ILE A 125 -0.18 -9.02 8.38
C ILE A 125 -0.95 -7.69 8.31
N THR A 126 -1.37 -7.16 9.45
CA THR A 126 -2.10 -5.88 9.49
C THR A 126 -1.15 -4.71 9.20
N GLU A 127 0.06 -4.73 9.74
CA GLU A 127 1.10 -3.72 9.52
C GLU A 127 1.46 -3.57 8.03
N LEU A 128 1.75 -4.67 7.31
CA LEU A 128 2.03 -4.61 5.87
C LEU A 128 0.88 -3.99 5.08
N SER A 129 -0.35 -4.35 5.46
CA SER A 129 -1.55 -3.91 4.77
C SER A 129 -1.83 -2.41 5.01
N MET A 130 -1.67 -1.96 6.25
CA MET A 130 -1.80 -0.53 6.61
C MET A 130 -0.67 0.28 5.99
N PHE A 131 0.58 -0.20 6.05
CA PHE A 131 1.72 0.45 5.40
C PHE A 131 1.49 0.66 3.90
N ALA A 132 1.01 -0.37 3.19
CA ALA A 132 0.73 -0.24 1.77
C ALA A 132 -0.37 0.81 1.49
N ALA A 133 -1.43 0.84 2.31
CA ALA A 133 -2.49 1.83 2.18
C ALA A 133 -1.99 3.25 2.45
N ASP A 134 -1.24 3.46 3.54
CA ASP A 134 -0.67 4.75 3.91
C ASP A 134 0.37 5.23 2.88
N PHE A 135 1.15 4.30 2.30
CA PHE A 135 2.08 4.62 1.23
C PHE A 135 1.33 5.21 0.03
N ILE A 136 0.28 4.54 -0.45
CA ILE A 136 -0.53 5.02 -1.58
C ILE A 136 -1.21 6.35 -1.22
N LEU A 137 -1.91 6.42 -0.10
CA LEU A 137 -2.63 7.61 0.36
C LEU A 137 -1.69 8.81 0.54
N GLY A 138 -0.52 8.60 1.14
CA GLY A 138 0.50 9.62 1.30
C GLY A 138 0.98 10.17 -0.05
N HIS A 139 1.20 9.30 -1.05
CA HIS A 139 1.59 9.75 -2.39
C HIS A 139 0.46 10.53 -3.08
N PHE A 140 -0.79 10.06 -3.01
CA PHE A 140 -1.95 10.80 -3.52
C PHE A 140 -2.06 12.20 -2.90
N LEU A 141 -1.90 12.30 -1.58
CA LEU A 141 -1.90 13.59 -0.89
C LEU A 141 -0.77 14.50 -1.37
N LEU A 142 0.45 13.96 -1.48
CA LEU A 142 1.60 14.71 -1.98
C LEU A 142 1.42 15.16 -3.45
N PHE A 143 0.69 14.41 -4.27
CA PHE A 143 0.38 14.79 -5.65
C PHE A 143 -0.67 15.91 -5.70
N ILE A 144 -1.72 15.84 -4.88
CA ILE A 144 -2.73 16.90 -4.77
C ILE A 144 -2.13 18.19 -4.22
N MET A 145 -1.15 18.10 -3.32
CA MET A 145 -0.44 19.26 -2.79
C MET A 145 0.55 19.90 -3.78
N LEU A 146 0.89 19.22 -4.89
CA LEU A 146 1.82 19.72 -5.90
C LEU A 146 1.53 21.15 -6.39
N PRO A 147 0.29 21.50 -6.84
CA PRO A 147 -0.01 22.86 -7.26
C PRO A 147 0.21 23.90 -6.15
N VAL A 148 -0.09 23.54 -4.89
CA VAL A 148 0.06 24.45 -3.75
C VAL A 148 1.54 24.70 -3.46
N ILE A 149 2.40 23.68 -3.51
CA ILE A 149 3.84 23.82 -3.23
C ILE A 149 4.60 24.60 -4.31
N LEU A 150 4.03 24.76 -5.51
CA LEU A 150 4.63 25.57 -6.58
C LEU A 150 4.47 27.08 -6.34
N ILE A 151 3.56 27.48 -5.44
CA ILE A 151 3.37 28.90 -5.09
C ILE A 151 4.58 29.39 -4.29
N PRO A 152 5.24 30.49 -4.71
CA PRO A 152 6.38 31.01 -3.98
C PRO A 152 5.98 31.46 -2.57
N LYS A 153 6.83 31.16 -1.57
CA LYS A 153 6.65 31.49 -0.15
C LYS A 153 5.45 30.80 0.54
N ILE A 154 4.91 29.74 -0.03
CA ILE A 154 3.82 28.96 0.59
C ILE A 154 4.22 28.30 1.91
N ASP A 155 5.51 27.98 2.07
CA ASP A 155 6.10 27.45 3.31
C ASP A 155 6.01 28.45 4.47
N MET A 156 6.16 29.75 4.17
CA MET A 156 5.96 30.83 5.14
C MET A 156 4.50 30.95 5.56
N LEU A 157 3.58 30.89 4.60
CA LEU A 157 2.14 30.95 4.87
C LEU A 157 1.66 29.74 5.68
N HIS A 158 2.11 28.53 5.32
CA HIS A 158 1.79 27.30 6.05
C HIS A 158 2.25 27.38 7.50
N SER A 159 3.50 27.78 7.74
CA SER A 159 4.06 27.93 9.09
C SER A 159 3.35 29.02 9.90
N MET A 160 2.97 30.13 9.24
CA MET A 160 2.21 31.21 9.87
C MET A 160 0.82 30.76 10.33
N MET A 161 0.13 29.96 9.52
CA MET A 161 -1.17 29.37 9.88
C MET A 161 -1.05 28.32 10.98
N LEU A 162 -0.08 27.40 10.86
CA LEU A 162 0.10 26.29 11.80
C LEU A 162 0.45 26.78 13.22
N PHE A 163 1.27 27.83 13.33
CA PHE A 163 1.69 28.40 14.61
C PHE A 163 0.88 29.65 15.01
N TRP A 164 -0.17 29.98 14.27
CA TRP A 164 -1.00 31.16 14.49
C TRP A 164 -0.18 32.46 14.66
N LEU A 165 0.88 32.61 13.87
CA LEU A 165 1.82 33.73 13.99
C LEU A 165 1.27 34.96 13.28
N ARG A 166 1.48 36.13 13.88
CA ARG A 166 1.24 37.41 13.19
C ARG A 166 2.26 37.58 12.06
N PRO A 167 1.90 38.12 10.88
CA PRO A 167 2.84 38.31 9.76
C PRO A 167 4.14 39.05 10.09
N GLY A 168 4.13 39.93 11.11
CA GLY A 168 5.33 40.65 11.59
C GLY A 168 6.23 39.88 12.55
N ARG A 169 5.86 38.66 12.99
CA ARG A 169 6.63 37.78 13.90
C ARG A 169 6.95 36.44 13.25
N GLN A 170 7.49 36.47 12.04
CA GLN A 170 7.91 35.26 11.33
C GLN A 170 9.16 34.65 11.98
N ILE A 171 9.19 33.31 12.04
CA ILE A 171 10.37 32.57 12.50
C ILE A 171 11.48 32.78 11.49
N ARG A 172 12.61 33.33 11.93
CA ARG A 172 13.80 33.48 11.07
C ARG A 172 14.31 32.09 10.69
N PRO A 173 14.62 31.84 9.41
CA PRO A 173 15.22 30.57 9.02
C PRO A 173 16.55 30.38 9.75
N PRO A 174 16.88 29.15 10.19
CA PRO A 174 18.14 28.88 10.86
C PRO A 174 19.33 29.16 9.91
N ILE A 175 20.40 29.73 10.48
CA ILE A 175 21.62 30.05 9.74
C ILE A 175 22.39 28.75 9.51
N TYR A 176 22.57 28.38 8.24
CA TYR A 176 23.28 27.16 7.86
C TYR A 176 24.72 27.46 7.43
N SER A 177 25.64 26.58 7.82
CA SER A 177 26.99 26.59 7.24
C SER A 177 26.97 26.19 5.76
N MET A 178 28.02 26.57 5.01
CA MET A 178 28.18 26.20 3.60
C MET A 178 28.12 24.68 3.37
N LYS A 179 28.70 23.90 4.29
CA LYS A 179 28.68 22.42 4.24
C LYS A 179 27.26 21.88 4.37
N GLN A 180 26.49 22.38 5.35
CA GLN A 180 25.10 21.97 5.56
C GLN A 180 24.20 22.37 4.38
N SER A 181 24.38 23.58 3.85
CA SER A 181 23.61 24.05 2.67
C SER A 181 23.81 23.13 1.45
N LYS A 182 25.07 22.73 1.17
CA LYS A 182 25.38 21.80 0.07
C LYS A 182 24.76 20.41 0.27
N LEU A 183 24.79 19.87 1.49
CA LEU A 183 24.17 18.58 1.81
C LEU A 183 22.64 18.63 1.68
N ARG A 184 22.01 19.71 2.16
CA ARG A 184 20.57 19.92 2.03
C ARG A 184 20.16 20.03 0.56
N ARG A 185 20.88 20.81 -0.25
CA ARG A 185 20.60 20.93 -1.69
C ARG A 185 20.67 19.57 -2.41
N LYS A 186 21.68 18.74 -2.12
CA LYS A 186 21.77 17.38 -2.67
C LYS A 186 20.60 16.50 -2.24
N ARG A 187 20.18 16.60 -0.98
CA ARG A 187 19.04 15.87 -0.42
C ARG A 187 17.73 16.27 -1.12
N VAL A 188 17.51 17.57 -1.27
CA VAL A 188 16.33 18.12 -1.98
C VAL A 188 16.30 17.62 -3.42
N PHE A 189 17.40 17.71 -4.16
CA PHE A 189 17.44 17.24 -5.54
C PHE A 189 17.15 15.73 -5.67
N ARG A 190 17.74 14.91 -4.79
CA ARG A 190 17.50 13.47 -4.76
C ARG A 190 16.03 13.12 -4.50
N TYR A 191 15.42 13.74 -3.50
CA TYR A 191 14.01 13.48 -3.16
C TYR A 191 13.04 14.10 -4.17
N ALA A 192 13.41 15.21 -4.83
CA ALA A 192 12.64 15.76 -5.93
C ALA A 192 12.61 14.80 -7.14
N ILE A 193 13.75 14.22 -7.52
CA ILE A 193 13.79 13.18 -8.57
C ILE A 193 12.93 11.99 -8.17
N LEU A 194 13.08 11.48 -6.94
CA LEU A 194 12.27 10.37 -6.43
C LEU A 194 10.77 10.69 -6.53
N TYR A 195 10.37 11.89 -6.12
CA TYR A 195 8.99 12.35 -6.15
C TYR A 195 8.43 12.37 -7.58
N PHE A 196 9.13 13.00 -8.54
CA PHE A 196 8.65 13.07 -9.92
C PHE A 196 8.64 11.70 -10.61
N LEU A 197 9.60 10.82 -10.29
CA LEU A 197 9.58 9.43 -10.77
C LEU A 197 8.34 8.69 -10.27
N MET A 198 8.03 8.79 -8.97
CA MET A 198 6.83 8.19 -8.39
C MET A 198 5.56 8.81 -8.96
N PHE A 199 5.53 10.13 -9.17
CA PHE A 199 4.38 10.81 -9.78
C PHE A 199 4.09 10.29 -11.19
N ILE A 200 5.11 10.21 -12.05
CA ILE A 200 4.97 9.68 -13.41
C ILE A 200 4.55 8.21 -13.38
N LEU A 201 5.13 7.40 -12.49
CA LEU A 201 4.76 5.99 -12.33
C LEU A 201 3.28 5.80 -11.98
N PHE A 202 2.77 6.54 -10.98
CA PHE A 202 1.36 6.46 -10.58
C PHE A 202 0.42 6.95 -11.69
N MET A 203 0.79 8.03 -12.37
CA MET A 203 0.02 8.53 -13.53
C MET A 203 -0.02 7.51 -14.65
N ALA A 204 1.10 6.84 -14.94
CA ALA A 204 1.17 5.79 -15.96
C ALA A 204 0.31 4.58 -15.59
N LEU A 205 0.32 4.16 -14.31
CA LEU A 205 -0.50 3.06 -13.82
C LEU A 205 -2.00 3.40 -13.87
N MET A 206 -2.42 4.62 -13.54
CA MET A 206 -3.85 4.96 -13.57
C MET A 206 -4.37 5.25 -14.99
N ILE A 207 -3.62 6.02 -15.78
CA ILE A 207 -4.08 6.51 -17.10
C ILE A 207 -3.79 5.49 -18.21
N GLY A 208 -2.65 4.80 -18.12
CA GLY A 208 -2.22 3.85 -19.16
C GLY A 208 -3.28 2.80 -19.49
N PRO A 209 -3.79 2.05 -18.51
CA PRO A 209 -4.85 1.07 -18.71
C PRO A 209 -6.17 1.70 -19.16
N ALA A 210 -6.52 2.90 -18.70
CA ALA A 210 -7.75 3.58 -19.11
C ALA A 210 -7.76 3.94 -20.60
N VAL A 211 -6.61 4.40 -21.13
CA VAL A 211 -6.49 4.81 -22.54
C VAL A 211 -6.32 3.61 -23.46
N VAL A 212 -5.50 2.63 -23.04
CA VAL A 212 -5.19 1.44 -23.85
C VAL A 212 -6.29 0.38 -23.75
N GLY A 213 -7.04 0.35 -22.66
CA GLY A 213 -8.08 -0.65 -22.39
C GLY A 213 -9.17 -0.71 -23.47
N GLY A 214 -9.57 0.42 -24.02
CA GLY A 214 -10.51 0.48 -25.14
C GLY A 214 -9.96 -0.01 -26.48
N MET A 215 -8.63 -0.14 -26.61
CA MET A 215 -7.94 -0.63 -27.81
C MET A 215 -7.65 -2.13 -27.74
N ILE A 216 -7.70 -2.74 -26.55
CA ILE A 216 -7.44 -4.17 -26.38
C ILE A 216 -8.75 -4.91 -26.66
N PRO A 217 -8.82 -5.80 -27.68
CA PRO A 217 -10.01 -6.58 -27.91
C PRO A 217 -10.23 -7.53 -26.73
N MET A 218 -11.38 -7.45 -26.07
CA MET A 218 -11.72 -8.28 -24.89
C MET A 218 -11.63 -9.79 -25.17
N ASP A 219 -11.63 -10.18 -26.44
CA ASP A 219 -11.36 -11.54 -26.89
C ASP A 219 -10.01 -12.11 -26.40
N THR A 220 -9.01 -11.26 -26.15
CA THR A 220 -7.71 -11.68 -25.60
C THR A 220 -7.82 -12.26 -24.19
N PHE A 221 -8.89 -11.91 -23.47
CA PHE A 221 -9.13 -12.36 -22.10
C PHE A 221 -10.18 -13.47 -22.00
N LYS A 222 -10.57 -14.10 -23.12
CA LYS A 222 -11.50 -15.25 -23.10
C LYS A 222 -11.05 -16.38 -22.18
N MET A 223 -9.73 -16.54 -21.97
CA MET A 223 -9.18 -17.52 -21.03
C MET A 223 -9.48 -17.21 -19.56
N LEU A 224 -9.83 -15.97 -19.20
CA LEU A 224 -10.27 -15.62 -17.86
C LEU A 224 -11.74 -15.99 -17.59
N ASN A 225 -12.55 -16.12 -18.64
CA ASN A 225 -13.93 -16.58 -18.51
C ASN A 225 -13.94 -18.10 -18.48
N THR A 226 -13.91 -18.65 -17.27
CA THR A 226 -14.14 -20.08 -17.06
C THR A 226 -15.60 -20.43 -17.39
N ALA A 227 -15.87 -21.69 -17.76
CA ALA A 227 -17.19 -22.13 -18.26
C ALA A 227 -18.40 -21.74 -17.39
N ASP A 228 -18.21 -21.51 -16.08
CA ASP A 228 -19.25 -21.10 -15.13
C ASP A 228 -19.07 -19.68 -14.55
N LEU A 229 -18.01 -18.95 -14.89
CA LEU A 229 -17.69 -17.64 -14.30
C LEU A 229 -17.28 -16.64 -15.38
N ALA A 230 -18.17 -15.71 -15.68
CA ALA A 230 -17.84 -14.49 -16.41
C ALA A 230 -17.17 -13.50 -15.44
N LEU A 231 -15.84 -13.52 -15.37
CA LEU A 231 -15.07 -12.67 -14.45
C LEU A 231 -15.00 -11.21 -14.93
N ILE A 232 -15.02 -11.00 -16.24
CA ILE A 232 -14.98 -9.65 -16.84
C ILE A 232 -16.40 -9.12 -16.99
N GLN A 233 -16.65 -7.92 -16.44
CA GLN A 233 -17.95 -7.28 -16.49
C GLN A 233 -18.26 -6.73 -17.89
N PRO A 234 -19.47 -6.97 -18.44
CA PRO A 234 -19.85 -6.45 -19.74
C PRO A 234 -20.04 -4.91 -19.72
N THR A 235 -19.57 -4.25 -20.78
CA THR A 235 -19.65 -2.79 -20.97
C THR A 235 -20.75 -2.34 -21.92
N ILE A 236 -21.43 -3.30 -22.57
CA ILE A 236 -22.36 -3.04 -23.67
C ILE A 236 -23.73 -2.53 -23.18
N TYR A 237 -24.05 -2.72 -21.89
CA TYR A 237 -25.33 -2.32 -21.33
C TYR A 237 -25.31 -0.86 -20.87
N ASN A 238 -26.02 0.00 -21.59
CA ASN A 238 -26.24 1.41 -21.25
C ASN A 238 -27.49 1.58 -20.37
N ASN A 239 -27.60 0.77 -19.32
CA ASN A 239 -28.73 0.81 -18.38
C ASN A 239 -28.20 1.40 -17.07
N ASP A 240 -28.66 2.60 -16.71
CA ASP A 240 -28.32 3.28 -15.45
C ASP A 240 -29.32 2.97 -14.31
N ASN A 241 -30.36 2.21 -14.64
CA ASN A 241 -31.49 1.93 -13.78
C ASN A 241 -31.69 0.41 -13.61
N THR A 242 -32.07 -0.02 -12.40
CA THR A 242 -32.59 -1.38 -12.14
C THR A 242 -34.09 -1.47 -12.44
N HIS A 243 -34.63 -0.52 -13.22
CA HIS A 243 -36.07 -0.38 -13.42
C HIS A 243 -36.64 -1.20 -14.59
N GLU A 244 -35.82 -1.97 -15.31
CA GLU A 244 -36.32 -2.89 -16.32
C GLU A 244 -35.84 -4.33 -16.10
N SER A 245 -36.83 -5.21 -16.15
CA SER A 245 -36.86 -6.62 -15.76
C SER A 245 -36.12 -7.55 -16.72
N SER A 246 -34.85 -7.27 -17.05
CA SER A 246 -34.02 -8.31 -17.65
C SER A 246 -33.51 -9.23 -16.54
N ALA A 247 -33.89 -10.51 -16.58
CA ALA A 247 -33.41 -11.50 -15.64
C ALA A 247 -31.86 -11.51 -15.61
N THR A 248 -31.26 -11.18 -14.48
CA THR A 248 -29.83 -11.33 -14.27
C THR A 248 -29.53 -12.82 -14.07
N GLY A 249 -28.61 -13.40 -14.86
CA GLY A 249 -28.18 -14.79 -14.69
C GLY A 249 -28.64 -15.80 -15.76
N THR A 250 -29.13 -15.35 -16.92
CA THR A 250 -29.57 -16.21 -18.05
C THR A 250 -28.43 -16.94 -18.80
N GLY A 251 -27.26 -17.08 -18.18
CA GLY A 251 -26.13 -17.84 -18.74
C GLY A 251 -26.35 -19.35 -18.73
N ARG A 252 -27.41 -19.82 -18.07
CA ARG A 252 -27.83 -21.23 -18.04
C ARG A 252 -29.12 -21.42 -18.85
N PRO A 253 -29.24 -22.47 -19.68
CA PRO A 253 -30.46 -22.77 -20.44
C PRO A 253 -31.69 -23.08 -19.57
N ASP A 254 -31.46 -23.35 -18.29
CA ASP A 254 -32.40 -23.84 -17.28
C ASP A 254 -32.86 -22.76 -16.26
N TYR A 255 -32.65 -21.47 -16.58
CA TYR A 255 -33.15 -20.33 -15.80
C TYR A 255 -34.33 -19.61 -16.47
#